data_AF-A0A9P5Y503-F1
#
_entry.id   AF-A0A9P5Y503-F1
#
_cell.length_a   1.000
_cell.length_b   1.000
_cell.length_c   1.000
_cell.angle_alpha   90.00
_cell.angle_beta   90.00
_cell.angle_gamma   90.00
#
_symmetry.space_group_name_H-M   'P 1'
#
loop_
_entity.id
_entity.type
_entity.pdbx_description
1 polymer ?
#
loop_
_entity_poly.entity_id
_entity_poly.type
_entity_poly.pdbx_seq_one_letter_code
_entity_poly.pdbx_strand_id
1 'polypeptide(L)'
;MSNEALTDVQKQEINHLITKMRLDVDSIDAKIMKHLSSIEDLRLQRTHKLDRLATLKKIISPIRDFPYEILSNIFTHYCHHLNSNHKYDMQKPPWFLGQICARWRQVALAIPELW
;
A
#
# COMPACT_ATOMS: atom_id res chain seq x y z
N MET A 1 37.77 19.97 -54.80
CA MET A 1 36.96 19.86 -53.57
C MET A 1 36.19 21.16 -53.44
N SER A 2 35.00 21.25 -54.05
CA SER A 2 34.24 22.50 -54.19
C SER A 2 33.36 22.71 -52.96
N ASN A 3 33.51 23.86 -52.30
CA ASN A 3 32.64 24.34 -51.24
C ASN A 3 31.49 25.09 -51.92
N GLU A 4 30.54 24.36 -52.52
CA GLU A 4 29.34 24.98 -53.10
C GLU A 4 28.45 25.47 -51.95
N ALA A 5 28.32 26.79 -51.84
CA ALA A 5 27.40 27.40 -50.89
C ALA A 5 25.97 26.95 -51.21
N LEU A 6 25.25 26.45 -50.20
CA LEU A 6 23.83 26.12 -50.31
C LEU A 6 23.06 27.29 -50.96
N THR A 7 22.33 26.98 -52.02
CA THR A 7 21.44 27.95 -52.66
C THR A 7 20.33 28.36 -51.70
N ASP A 8 19.81 29.58 -51.84
CA ASP A 8 18.81 30.10 -50.90
C ASP A 8 17.51 29.29 -50.89
N VAL A 9 17.19 28.62 -52.00
CA VAL A 9 16.08 27.65 -52.10
C VAL A 9 16.31 26.44 -51.20
N GLN A 10 17.52 25.85 -51.21
CA GLN A 10 17.86 24.71 -50.35
C GLN A 10 17.83 25.11 -48.86
N LYS A 11 18.30 26.32 -48.53
CA LYS A 11 18.20 26.83 -47.15
C LYS A 11 16.75 26.99 -46.71
N GLN A 12 15.87 27.47 -47.60
CA GLN A 12 14.46 27.66 -47.31
C GLN A 12 13.73 26.33 -47.10
N GLU A 13 14.04 25.31 -47.91
CA GLU A 13 13.48 23.97 -47.77
C GLU A 13 13.94 23.27 -46.48
N ILE A 14 15.23 23.39 -46.13
CA ILE A 14 15.76 22.90 -44.85
C ILE A 14 15.08 23.61 -43.67
N ASN A 15 14.91 24.92 -43.72
CA ASN A 15 14.22 25.68 -42.67
C ASN A 15 12.75 25.26 -42.50
N HIS A 16 12.06 24.95 -43.61
CA HIS A 16 10.70 24.43 -43.57
C HIS A 16 10.65 23.05 -42.89
N LEU A 17 11.57 22.16 -43.24
CA LEU A 17 11.73 20.85 -42.60
C LEU A 17 12.02 20.96 -41.10
N ILE A 18 12.93 21.85 -40.69
CA ILE A 18 13.23 22.12 -39.28
C ILE A 18 11.98 22.61 -38.54
N THR A 19 11.23 23.53 -39.16
CA THR A 19 10.00 24.07 -38.57
C THR A 19 8.95 22.97 -38.38
N LYS A 20 8.75 22.13 -39.41
CA LYS A 20 7.84 20.99 -39.33
C LYS A 20 8.24 20.02 -38.23
N MET A 21 9.52 19.64 -38.18
CA MET A 21 10.03 18.73 -37.13
C MET A 21 9.86 19.31 -35.73
N ARG A 22 10.04 20.62 -35.54
CA ARG A 22 9.81 21.29 -34.26
C ARG A 22 8.34 21.19 -33.84
N LEU A 23 7.41 21.47 -34.75
CA LEU A 23 5.97 21.33 -34.50
C LEU A 23 5.57 19.89 -34.15
N ASP A 24 6.18 18.90 -34.80
CA ASP A 24 5.94 17.49 -34.51
C ASP A 24 6.45 17.10 -33.11
N VAL A 25 7.62 17.60 -32.70
CA VAL A 25 8.15 17.42 -31.34
C VAL A 25 7.24 18.06 -30.30
N ASP A 26 6.83 19.32 -30.51
CA ASP A 26 5.92 20.03 -29.59
C ASP A 26 4.59 19.27 -29.41
N SER A 27 4.08 18.69 -30.50
CA SER A 27 2.87 17.85 -30.50
C SER A 27 3.06 16.54 -29.72
N ILE A 28 4.23 15.90 -29.82
CA ILE A 28 4.57 14.71 -29.04
C ILE A 28 4.68 15.06 -27.56
N ASP A 29 5.37 16.14 -27.21
CA ASP A 29 5.52 16.59 -25.83
C ASP A 29 4.18 16.92 -25.18
N ALA A 30 3.26 17.56 -25.91
CA ALA A 30 1.90 17.79 -25.45
C ALA A 30 1.15 16.49 -25.13
N LYS A 31 1.31 15.45 -25.97
CA LYS A 31 0.72 14.13 -25.72
C LYS A 31 1.35 13.44 -24.50
N ILE A 32 2.68 13.54 -24.35
CA ILE A 32 3.39 13.01 -23.18
C ILE A 32 2.85 13.66 -21.90
N MET A 33 2.77 15.00 -21.86
CA MET A 33 2.25 15.74 -20.71
C MET A 33 0.82 15.31 -20.36
N LYS A 34 -0.05 15.17 -21.37
CA LYS A 34 -1.43 14.71 -21.16
C LYS A 34 -1.48 13.31 -20.56
N HIS A 35 -0.67 12.37 -21.06
CA HIS A 35 -0.65 11.01 -20.54
C HIS A 35 -0.07 10.93 -19.13
N LEU A 36 0.98 11.69 -18.83
CA LEU A 36 1.56 11.76 -17.49
C LEU A 36 0.55 12.30 -16.47
N SER A 37 -0.19 13.36 -16.81
CA SER A 37 -1.26 13.89 -15.96
C SER A 37 -2.35 12.86 -15.69
N SER A 38 -2.77 12.10 -16.71
CA SER A 38 -3.74 11.01 -16.55
C SER A 38 -3.22 9.88 -15.65
N ILE A 39 -1.95 9.52 -15.74
CA ILE A 39 -1.32 8.52 -14.88
C ILE A 39 -1.30 8.99 -13.42
N GLU A 40 -1.00 10.27 -13.19
CA GLU A 40 -0.97 10.86 -11.85
C GLU A 40 -2.36 10.84 -11.18
N ASP A 41 -3.40 11.24 -11.92
CA ASP A 41 -4.78 11.16 -11.45
C ASP A 41 -5.19 9.72 -11.09
N LEU A 42 -4.89 8.75 -11.97
CA LEU A 42 -5.17 7.33 -11.71
C LEU A 42 -4.42 6.81 -10.49
N ARG A 43 -3.18 7.25 -10.24
CA ARG A 43 -2.41 6.90 -9.03
C ARG A 43 -3.09 7.44 -7.78
N LEU A 44 -3.54 8.70 -7.80
CA LEU A 44 -4.27 9.30 -6.68
C LEU A 44 -5.56 8.53 -6.38
N GLN A 45 -6.36 8.24 -7.42
CA GLN A 45 -7.58 7.44 -7.28
C GLN A 45 -7.30 6.05 -6.69
N ARG A 46 -6.23 5.39 -7.15
CA ARG A 46 -5.81 4.07 -6.63
C ARG A 46 -5.47 4.15 -5.14
N THR A 47 -4.67 5.13 -4.73
CA THR A 47 -4.29 5.31 -3.31
C THR A 47 -5.53 5.49 -2.44
N HIS A 48 -6.43 6.40 -2.81
CA HIS A 48 -7.67 6.62 -2.06
C HIS A 48 -8.55 5.35 -1.95
N LYS A 49 -8.66 4.56 -3.02
CA LYS A 49 -9.38 3.27 -2.98
C LYS A 49 -8.70 2.26 -2.07
N LEU A 50 -7.37 2.18 -2.07
CA LEU A 50 -6.61 1.29 -1.18
C LEU A 50 -6.79 1.66 0.29
N ASP A 51 -6.78 2.95 0.63
CA ASP A 51 -7.00 3.42 2.00
C ASP A 51 -8.41 3.06 2.50
N ARG A 52 -9.42 3.23 1.63
CA ARG A 52 -10.79 2.80 1.92
C ARG A 52 -10.89 1.29 2.11
N LEU A 53 -10.26 0.49 1.24
CA LEU A 53 -10.23 -0.96 1.38
C LEU A 53 -9.55 -1.39 2.69
N ALA A 54 -8.42 -0.78 3.05
CA ALA A 54 -7.72 -1.07 4.29
C ALA A 54 -8.61 -0.73 5.51
N THR A 55 -9.33 0.39 5.46
CA THR A 55 -10.27 0.78 6.51
C THR A 55 -11.43 -0.21 6.64
N LEU A 56 -12.05 -0.61 5.54
CA LEU A 56 -13.13 -1.59 5.54
C LEU A 56 -12.64 -2.96 6.04
N LYS A 57 -11.47 -3.43 5.60
CA LYS A 57 -10.83 -4.65 6.11
C LYS A 57 -10.59 -4.60 7.62
N LYS A 58 -10.19 -3.44 8.15
CA LYS A 58 -10.06 -3.24 9.60
C LYS A 58 -11.40 -3.31 10.31
N ILE A 59 -12.50 -2.88 9.69
CA ILE A 59 -13.84 -2.94 10.29
C ILE A 59 -14.32 -4.39 10.35
N ILE A 60 -14.26 -5.12 9.24
CA ILE A 60 -14.77 -6.50 9.15
C ILE A 60 -13.83 -7.56 9.72
N SER A 61 -12.70 -7.16 10.32
CA SER A 61 -11.74 -8.11 10.89
C SER A 61 -12.40 -8.83 12.08
N PRO A 62 -12.60 -10.15 12.03
CA PRO A 62 -13.33 -10.91 13.06
C PRO A 62 -12.74 -10.74 14.47
N ILE A 63 -11.44 -10.44 14.55
CA ILE A 63 -10.73 -10.20 15.81
C ILE A 63 -11.21 -8.93 16.55
N ARG A 64 -11.81 -7.96 15.84
CA ARG A 64 -12.37 -6.75 16.45
C ARG A 64 -13.81 -6.93 16.93
N ASP A 65 -14.55 -7.82 16.30
CA ASP A 65 -15.95 -8.09 16.60
C ASP A 65 -16.13 -9.09 17.73
N PHE A 66 -15.06 -9.79 18.15
CA PHE A 66 -15.09 -10.57 19.38
C PHE A 66 -15.09 -9.63 20.60
N PRO A 67 -16.19 -9.57 21.38
CA PRO A 67 -16.24 -8.75 22.59
C PRO A 67 -15.11 -9.15 23.54
N TYR A 68 -14.64 -8.18 24.32
CA TYR A 68 -13.57 -8.40 25.30
C TYR A 68 -13.94 -9.56 26.24
N GLU A 69 -15.20 -9.60 26.66
CA GLU A 69 -15.81 -10.60 27.54
C GLU A 69 -15.71 -12.01 26.97
N ILE A 70 -15.96 -12.17 25.67
CA ILE A 70 -15.90 -13.47 25.01
C ILE A 70 -14.45 -13.94 24.90
N LEU A 71 -13.52 -13.06 24.51
CA LEU A 71 -12.10 -13.40 24.48
C LEU A 71 -11.57 -13.74 25.88
N SER A 72 -11.99 -12.98 26.89
CA SER A 72 -11.64 -13.23 28.29
C SER A 72 -12.12 -14.61 28.74
N ASN A 73 -13.38 -14.94 28.48
CA ASN A 73 -13.94 -16.26 28.81
C ASN A 73 -13.18 -17.37 28.09
N ILE A 74 -12.93 -17.23 26.79
CA ILE A 74 -12.14 -18.20 26.01
C ILE A 74 -10.76 -18.39 26.62
N PHE A 75 -10.06 -17.31 26.98
CA PHE A 75 -8.71 -17.38 27.53
C PHE A 75 -8.71 -18.07 28.90
N THR A 76 -9.61 -17.69 29.81
CA THR A 76 -9.73 -18.32 31.12
C THR A 76 -10.02 -19.81 30.98
N HIS A 77 -10.98 -20.21 30.14
CA HIS A 77 -11.26 -21.62 29.88
C HIS A 77 -10.07 -22.36 29.26
N TYR A 78 -9.43 -21.77 28.26
CA TYR A 78 -8.28 -22.36 27.56
C TYR A 78 -7.08 -22.55 28.50
N CYS A 79 -6.73 -21.55 29.29
CA CYS A 79 -5.66 -21.61 30.29
C CYS A 79 -5.96 -22.64 31.38
N HIS A 80 -7.20 -22.69 31.87
CA HIS A 80 -7.60 -23.63 32.91
C HIS A 80 -7.57 -25.08 32.43
N HIS A 81 -8.05 -25.36 31.22
CA HIS A 81 -8.08 -26.72 30.67
C HIS A 81 -6.71 -27.27 30.27
N LEU A 82 -5.74 -26.41 29.91
CA LEU A 82 -4.42 -26.85 29.47
C LEU A 82 -3.44 -27.14 30.61
N ASN A 83 -3.89 -27.05 31.88
CA ASN A 83 -3.15 -27.44 33.08
C ASN A 83 -1.66 -27.03 33.00
N SER A 84 -1.43 -25.73 32.84
CA SER A 84 -0.11 -25.13 32.66
C SER A 84 0.69 -25.13 33.97
N ASN A 85 1.09 -26.32 34.43
CA ASN A 85 2.11 -26.47 35.48
C ASN A 85 3.50 -25.95 35.04
N HIS A 86 3.63 -25.46 33.80
CA HIS A 86 4.86 -24.94 33.22
C HIS A 86 4.72 -23.43 32.96
N LYS A 87 4.80 -22.64 34.03
CA LYS A 87 4.67 -21.16 34.00
C LYS A 87 5.68 -20.44 33.08
N TYR A 88 6.72 -21.15 32.64
CA TYR A 88 7.83 -20.62 31.85
C TYR A 88 7.86 -21.11 30.39
N ASP A 89 6.88 -21.90 29.95
CA ASP A 89 6.82 -22.33 28.55
C ASP A 89 6.12 -21.25 27.70
N MET A 90 6.91 -20.57 26.87
CA MET A 90 6.41 -19.52 25.96
C MET A 90 5.47 -20.06 24.86
N GLN A 91 5.43 -21.37 24.64
CA GLN A 91 4.49 -22.03 23.72
C GLN A 91 3.17 -22.41 24.40
N LYS A 92 3.04 -22.19 25.71
CA LYS A 92 1.81 -22.45 26.47
C LYS A 92 1.07 -21.15 26.79
N PRO A 93 -0.25 -21.20 27.02
CA PRO A 93 -0.95 -20.08 27.61
C PRO A 93 -0.37 -19.73 29.00
N PRO A 94 -0.40 -18.45 29.39
CA PRO A 94 -0.96 -17.31 28.65
C PRO A 94 -0.02 -16.73 27.58
N TRP A 95 1.27 -17.10 27.54
CA TRP A 95 2.29 -16.49 26.68
C TRP A 95 1.96 -16.59 25.19
N PHE A 96 1.48 -17.74 24.73
CA PHE A 96 1.08 -17.96 23.33
C PHE A 96 -0.04 -17.00 22.89
N LEU A 97 -1.01 -16.71 23.77
CA LEU A 97 -2.13 -15.83 23.46
C LEU A 97 -1.65 -14.40 23.15
N GLY A 98 -0.63 -13.94 23.87
CA GLY A 98 0.01 -12.65 23.65
C GLY A 98 0.82 -12.54 22.35
N GLN A 99 1.08 -13.64 21.65
CA GLN A 99 1.84 -13.65 20.39
C GLN A 99 0.95 -13.59 19.14
N ILE A 100 -0.35 -13.90 19.27
CA ILE A 100 -1.27 -13.95 18.12
C ILE A 100 -1.52 -12.58 17.50
N CYS A 101 -1.89 -11.58 18.32
CA CYS A 101 -2.04 -10.19 17.88
C CYS A 101 -2.01 -9.21 19.05
N ALA A 102 -1.89 -7.91 18.74
CA ALA A 102 -1.89 -6.85 19.76
C ALA A 102 -3.15 -6.83 20.64
N ARG A 103 -4.34 -7.11 20.07
CA ARG A 103 -5.59 -7.14 20.84
C ARG A 103 -5.65 -8.32 21.81
N TRP A 104 -5.23 -9.52 21.37
CA TRP A 104 -5.17 -10.69 22.24
C TRP A 104 -4.18 -10.50 23.38
N ARG A 105 -3.04 -9.86 23.11
CA ARG A 105 -2.09 -9.46 24.16
C ARG A 105 -2.72 -8.50 25.16
N GLN A 106 -3.43 -7.47 24.69
CA GLN A 106 -4.12 -6.52 25.57
C GLN A 106 -5.15 -7.22 26.47
N VAL A 107 -5.95 -8.13 25.90
CA VAL A 107 -6.93 -8.91 26.66
C VAL A 107 -6.24 -9.84 27.68
N ALA A 108 -5.22 -10.59 27.27
CA ALA A 108 -4.52 -11.52 28.15
C ALA A 108 -3.80 -10.82 29.31
N LEU A 109 -3.22 -9.64 29.07
CA LEU A 109 -2.58 -8.83 30.13
C LEU A 109 -3.60 -8.21 31.09
N ALA A 110 -4.83 -7.98 30.63
CA ALA A 110 -5.91 -7.42 31.46
C ALA A 110 -6.63 -8.48 32.32
N ILE A 111 -6.22 -9.75 32.24
CA ILE A 111 -6.76 -10.85 33.06
C ILE A 111 -5.61 -11.38 33.95
N PRO A 112 -5.42 -10.83 35.16
CA PRO A 112 -4.33 -11.23 36.06
C PRO A 112 -4.35 -12.72 36.42
N GLU A 113 -5.53 -13.34 36.44
CA GLU A 113 -5.76 -14.75 36.78
C GLU A 113 -5.12 -15.74 35.79
N LEU A 114 -4.67 -15.28 34.62
CA LEU A 114 -4.02 -16.16 33.63
C LEU A 114 -2.53 -16.42 33.92
N TRP A 115 -1.90 -15.70 34.86
CA TRP A 115 -0.46 -15.74 35.17
C TRP A 115 -0.19 -16.44 36.52
#